data_AF-A0A653BEB7-F1
#
_entry.id   AF-A0A653BEB7-F1
#
_cell.length_a   1.000
_cell.length_b   1.000
_cell.length_c   1.000
_cell.angle_alpha   90.00
_cell.angle_beta   90.00
_cell.angle_gamma   90.00
#
_symmetry.space_group_name_H-M   'P 1'
#
loop_
_entity.id
_entity.type
_entity.pdbx_description
1 polymer ?
#
loop_
_entity_poly.entity_id
_entity_poly.type
_entity_poly.pdbx_seq_one_letter_code
_entity_poly.pdbx_strand_id
1 'polypeptide(L)'
;MQRDPLLTQAELDFIQELISQPLRAPRSAAVAQLAIGEQLSALLSHVSDARQLSLNTHSDHEHLSFPLYLVQDSETQSRLELGAPLIFEQGLHERPWRLQLPGPLPLLDGNEQPSGLTALELSNNGMLVQYAKAGTPARTSCCN
;
A
#
# COMPACT_ATOMS: atom_id res chain seq x y z
N MET A 1 -16.28 -12.32 -45.78
CA MET A 1 -15.35 -12.81 -44.74
C MET A 1 -16.17 -13.07 -43.49
N GLN A 2 -16.43 -14.36 -43.20
CA GLN A 2 -17.12 -14.78 -41.98
C GLN A 2 -16.18 -14.48 -40.82
N ARG A 3 -16.60 -13.64 -39.87
CA ARG A 3 -15.84 -13.38 -38.65
C ARG A 3 -16.01 -14.60 -37.76
N ASP A 4 -14.99 -15.44 -37.70
CA ASP A 4 -14.92 -16.42 -36.63
C ASP A 4 -14.94 -15.67 -35.30
N PRO A 5 -15.82 -16.07 -34.36
CA PRO A 5 -15.87 -15.43 -33.06
C PRO A 5 -14.53 -15.64 -32.34
N LEU A 6 -13.92 -14.55 -31.86
CA LEU A 6 -12.64 -14.55 -31.15
C LEU A 6 -12.64 -15.42 -29.88
N LEU A 7 -13.83 -15.73 -29.37
CA LEU A 7 -14.05 -16.56 -28.21
C LEU A 7 -15.08 -17.62 -28.58
N THR A 8 -14.74 -18.87 -28.26
CA THR A 8 -15.67 -19.98 -28.27
C THR A 8 -16.70 -19.83 -27.15
N GLN A 9 -17.84 -20.51 -27.29
CA GLN A 9 -18.88 -20.48 -26.25
C GLN A 9 -18.35 -20.98 -24.90
N ALA A 10 -17.49 -22.01 -24.91
CA ALA A 10 -16.87 -22.52 -23.69
C ALA A 10 -15.98 -21.48 -22.98
N GLU A 11 -15.25 -20.65 -23.74
CA GLU A 11 -14.43 -19.58 -23.17
C GLU A 11 -15.29 -18.44 -22.61
N LEU A 12 -16.40 -18.11 -23.26
CA LEU A 12 -17.37 -17.14 -22.74
C LEU A 12 -18.00 -17.61 -21.43
N ASP A 13 -18.39 -18.89 -21.36
CA ASP A 13 -18.99 -19.49 -20.17
C ASP A 13 -17.99 -19.49 -19.00
N PHE A 14 -16.71 -19.80 -19.27
CA PHE A 14 -15.63 -19.75 -18.28
C PHE A 14 -15.37 -18.34 -17.75
N ILE A 15 -15.32 -17.33 -18.63
CA ILE A 15 -15.17 -15.93 -18.21
C ILE A 15 -16.36 -15.49 -17.34
N GLN A 16 -17.57 -15.92 -17.70
CA GLN A 16 -18.78 -15.62 -16.93
C GLN A 16 -18.73 -16.25 -15.53
N GLU A 17 -18.24 -17.49 -15.42
CA GLU A 17 -18.02 -18.15 -14.13
C GLU A 17 -16.97 -17.39 -13.30
N LEU A 18 -15.90 -16.90 -13.90
CA LEU A 18 -14.84 -16.14 -13.23
C LEU A 18 -15.35 -14.79 -12.68
N ILE A 19 -16.17 -14.08 -13.46
CA ILE A 19 -16.75 -12.78 -13.06
C ILE A 19 -17.85 -12.97 -12.00
N SER A 20 -18.59 -14.07 -12.08
CA SER A 20 -19.69 -14.39 -11.15
C SER A 20 -19.19 -14.94 -9.81
N GLN A 21 -17.92 -15.35 -9.72
CA GLN A 21 -17.31 -15.64 -8.43
C GLN A 21 -17.28 -14.33 -7.62
N PRO A 22 -17.91 -14.29 -6.43
CA PRO A 22 -17.79 -13.13 -5.58
C PRO A 22 -16.29 -12.94 -5.34
N LEU A 23 -15.78 -11.76 -5.71
CA LEU A 23 -14.43 -11.32 -5.37
C LEU A 23 -14.20 -11.73 -3.94
N ARG A 24 -13.39 -12.78 -3.75
CA ARG A 24 -13.06 -13.28 -2.43
C ARG A 24 -12.49 -12.06 -1.75
N ALA A 25 -13.25 -11.48 -0.80
CA ALA A 25 -12.81 -10.31 -0.06
C ALA A 25 -11.35 -10.58 0.31
N PRO A 26 -10.42 -9.64 0.00
CA PRO A 26 -8.99 -9.89 0.13
C PRO A 26 -8.81 -10.58 1.46
N ARG A 27 -8.36 -11.83 1.39
CA ARG A 27 -8.35 -12.79 2.50
C ARG A 27 -7.80 -12.02 3.68
N SER A 28 -8.69 -11.64 4.61
CA SER A 28 -8.40 -10.64 5.65
C SER A 28 -7.02 -10.95 6.17
N ALA A 29 -6.03 -10.12 5.81
CA ALA A 29 -4.65 -10.36 6.14
C ALA A 29 -4.66 -10.51 7.65
N ALA A 30 -4.36 -11.71 8.16
CA ALA A 30 -4.70 -12.15 9.52
C ALA A 30 -4.55 -10.97 10.49
N VAL A 31 -5.68 -10.32 10.80
CA VAL A 31 -5.62 -9.02 11.47
C VAL A 31 -5.24 -9.35 12.89
N ALA A 32 -4.01 -9.02 13.26
CA ALA A 32 -3.53 -9.26 14.60
C ALA A 32 -4.36 -8.38 15.53
N GLN A 33 -5.17 -9.03 16.36
CA GLN A 33 -6.05 -8.39 17.32
C GLN A 33 -5.29 -8.16 18.62
N LEU A 34 -5.28 -6.91 19.07
CA LEU A 34 -4.72 -6.55 20.37
C LEU A 34 -5.86 -6.30 21.34
N ALA A 35 -5.92 -7.09 22.40
CA ALA A 35 -6.82 -6.83 23.51
C ALA A 35 -6.35 -5.54 24.22
N ILE A 36 -7.21 -4.52 24.21
CA ILE A 36 -6.99 -3.26 24.91
C ILE A 36 -7.95 -3.17 26.09
N GLY A 37 -7.47 -2.70 27.24
CA GLY A 37 -8.33 -2.47 28.40
C GLY A 37 -9.26 -1.28 28.19
N GLU A 38 -10.40 -1.27 28.91
CA GLU A 38 -11.44 -0.23 28.86
C GLU A 38 -10.89 1.20 28.94
N GLN A 39 -9.92 1.42 29.83
CA GLN A 39 -9.33 2.75 30.07
C GLN A 39 -8.50 3.24 28.87
N LEU A 40 -7.79 2.34 28.18
CA LEU A 40 -7.04 2.66 26.97
C LEU A 40 -7.99 2.84 25.78
N SER A 41 -9.01 2.01 25.67
CA SER A 41 -10.07 2.15 24.66
C SER A 41 -10.73 3.53 24.72
N ALA A 42 -11.14 3.97 25.92
CA ALA A 42 -11.74 5.28 26.13
C ALA A 42 -10.79 6.42 25.76
N LEU A 43 -9.50 6.30 26.06
CA LEU A 43 -8.51 7.30 25.65
C LEU A 43 -8.31 7.33 24.13
N LEU A 44 -8.27 6.17 23.48
CA LEU A 44 -8.05 6.06 22.03
C LEU A 44 -9.26 6.56 21.23
N SER A 45 -10.49 6.34 21.70
CA SER A 45 -11.70 6.86 21.04
C SER A 45 -11.75 8.39 21.00
N HIS A 46 -11.15 9.07 21.98
CA HIS A 46 -11.00 10.53 21.98
C HIS A 46 -9.87 11.06 21.09
N VAL A 47 -8.94 10.20 20.66
CA VAL A 47 -7.77 10.56 19.84
C VAL A 47 -7.97 10.18 18.37
N SER A 48 -8.77 9.14 18.09
CA SER A 48 -8.98 8.58 16.75
C SER A 48 -9.67 9.54 15.77
N ASP A 49 -10.45 10.50 16.26
CA ASP A 49 -11.16 11.46 15.39
C ASP A 49 -10.24 12.46 14.68
N ALA A 50 -8.97 12.58 15.11
CA ALA A 50 -8.05 13.59 14.57
C ALA A 50 -6.67 13.06 14.15
N ARG A 51 -6.31 11.80 14.47
CA ARG A 51 -4.94 11.31 14.26
C ARG A 51 -4.89 9.85 13.82
N GLN A 52 -4.06 9.60 12.81
CA GLN A 52 -3.64 8.26 12.41
C GLN A 52 -2.73 7.68 13.51
N LEU A 53 -3.14 6.58 14.11
CA LEU A 53 -2.38 5.87 15.15
C LEU A 53 -1.48 4.81 14.50
N SER A 54 -0.28 4.63 15.05
CA SER A 54 0.67 3.62 14.59
C SER A 54 1.41 2.98 15.76
N LEU A 55 1.58 1.66 15.71
CA LEU A 55 2.47 0.92 16.59
C LEU A 55 3.85 0.80 15.94
N ASN A 56 4.88 1.33 16.59
CA ASN A 56 6.25 1.30 16.11
C ASN A 56 7.07 0.27 16.90
N THR A 57 7.82 -0.57 16.21
CA THR A 57 8.69 -1.59 16.82
C THR A 57 10.07 -1.54 16.20
N HIS A 58 11.11 -1.45 17.03
CA HIS A 58 12.51 -1.43 16.61
C HIS A 58 13.19 -2.75 17.02
N SER A 59 13.84 -3.42 16.08
CA SER A 59 14.66 -4.60 16.33
C SER A 59 15.94 -4.49 15.50
N ASP A 60 17.09 -4.32 16.14
CA ASP A 60 18.45 -4.18 15.59
C ASP A 60 18.62 -3.49 14.23
N HIS A 61 18.17 -4.10 13.12
CA HIS A 61 18.30 -3.58 11.74
C HIS A 61 16.97 -3.20 11.06
N GLU A 62 15.83 -3.44 11.71
CA GLU A 62 14.49 -3.33 11.15
C GLU A 62 13.64 -2.44 12.05
N HIS A 63 13.00 -1.44 11.44
CA HIS A 63 11.92 -0.71 12.09
C HIS A 63 10.63 -1.03 11.35
N LEU A 64 9.62 -1.47 12.09
CA LEU A 64 8.29 -1.77 11.57
C LEU A 64 7.28 -0.81 12.18
N SER A 65 6.47 -0.18 11.34
CA SER A 65 5.34 0.64 11.78
C SER A 65 4.04 0.02 11.30
N PHE A 66 3.17 -0.34 12.23
CA PHE A 66 1.87 -0.92 11.96
C PHE A 66 0.80 0.16 12.16
N PRO A 67 0.02 0.54 11.12
CA PRO A 67 -1.12 1.42 11.32
C PRO A 67 -2.15 0.73 12.22
N LEU A 68 -2.74 1.48 13.12
CA LEU A 68 -3.71 1.01 14.10
C LEU A 68 -5.12 1.46 13.70
N TYR A 69 -6.05 0.51 13.66
CA TYR A 69 -7.47 0.79 13.43
C TYR A 69 -8.25 0.45 14.69
N LEU A 70 -9.03 1.42 15.17
CA LEU A 70 -9.98 1.18 16.25
C LEU A 70 -11.30 0.72 15.63
N VAL A 71 -11.67 -0.53 15.89
CA VAL A 71 -12.92 -1.13 15.42
C VAL A 71 -13.85 -1.28 16.60
N GLN A 72 -15.03 -0.66 16.50
CA GLN A 72 -16.13 -0.86 17.46
C GLN A 72 -17.03 -1.97 16.94
N ASP A 73 -17.17 -3.05 17.70
CA ASP A 73 -18.18 -4.06 17.42
C ASP A 73 -19.53 -3.68 18.05
N SER A 74 -20.60 -4.15 17.42
CA SER A 74 -21.99 -4.09 17.86
C SER A 74 -22.23 -4.59 19.29
N GLU A 75 -21.36 -5.44 19.82
CA GLU A 75 -21.45 -5.98 21.19
C GLU A 75 -20.56 -5.25 22.23
N THR A 76 -20.28 -3.96 22.04
CA THR A 76 -19.66 -3.02 23.02
C THR A 76 -18.16 -3.15 23.28
N GLN A 77 -17.47 -4.16 22.76
CA GLN A 77 -16.02 -4.27 22.91
C GLN A 77 -15.29 -3.56 21.78
N SER A 78 -14.57 -2.49 22.11
CA SER A 78 -13.67 -1.83 21.18
C SER A 78 -12.39 -2.65 21.04
N ARG A 79 -11.98 -2.93 19.80
CA ARG A 79 -10.79 -3.71 19.49
C ARG A 79 -9.82 -2.89 18.65
N LEU A 80 -8.53 -3.12 18.88
CA LEU A 80 -7.48 -2.58 18.04
C LEU A 80 -7.04 -3.62 17.00
N GLU A 81 -7.05 -3.20 15.75
CA GLU A 81 -6.65 -4.00 14.61
C GLU A 81 -5.36 -3.45 14.00
N LEU A 82 -4.37 -4.31 13.82
CA LEU A 82 -3.12 -3.97 13.13
C LEU A 82 -3.30 -4.07 11.62
N GLY A 83 -3.02 -2.98 10.91
CA GLY A 83 -2.87 -3.00 9.47
C GLY A 83 -1.53 -3.56 9.02
N ALA A 84 -1.35 -3.66 7.70
CA ALA A 84 -0.11 -4.14 7.11
C ALA A 84 1.08 -3.26 7.55
N PRO A 85 2.19 -3.85 8.01
CA PRO A 85 3.34 -3.08 8.43
C PRO A 85 4.00 -2.34 7.27
N LEU A 86 4.45 -1.13 7.57
CA LEU A 86 5.48 -0.43 6.82
C LEU A 86 6.83 -0.86 7.38
N ILE A 87 7.70 -1.35 6.50
CA ILE A 87 9.07 -1.73 6.83
C ILE A 87 9.96 -0.54 6.52
N PHE A 88 10.84 -0.17 7.45
CA PHE A 88 11.81 0.89 7.29
C PHE A 88 13.23 0.33 7.30
N GLU A 89 14.07 0.89 6.43
CA GLU A 89 15.52 0.67 6.44
C GLU A 89 16.18 1.65 7.42
N GLN A 90 17.14 1.14 8.19
CA GLN A 90 17.97 1.97 9.03
C GLN A 90 19.01 2.74 8.22
N GLY A 91 19.06 4.04 8.43
CA GLY A 91 20.05 4.96 7.91
C GLY A 91 20.09 6.22 8.76
N LEU A 92 20.77 7.28 8.30
CA LEU A 92 20.74 8.59 8.98
C LEU A 92 19.32 9.14 9.18
N HIS A 93 18.40 8.74 8.30
CA HIS A 93 16.97 8.96 8.43
C HIS A 93 16.24 7.65 8.17
N GLU A 94 15.20 7.35 8.97
CA GLU A 94 14.31 6.24 8.69
C GLU A 94 13.63 6.48 7.35
N ARG A 95 13.72 5.48 6.45
CA ARG A 95 13.08 5.53 5.13
C ARG A 95 12.33 4.24 4.88
N PRO A 96 11.17 4.26 4.19
CA PRO A 96 10.50 3.03 3.79
C PRO A 96 11.44 2.13 3.00
N TRP A 97 11.39 0.83 3.26
CA TRP A 97 12.14 -0.19 2.53
C TRP A 97 11.87 -0.09 1.03
N ARG A 98 12.92 -0.28 0.24
CA ARG A 98 12.85 -0.09 -1.21
C ARG A 98 13.32 -1.32 -1.96
N LEU A 99 12.48 -1.77 -2.88
CA LEU A 99 12.85 -2.75 -3.89
C LEU A 99 13.72 -2.08 -4.95
N GLN A 100 14.95 -2.56 -5.11
CA GLN A 100 15.82 -2.20 -6.21
C GLN A 100 15.33 -2.89 -7.49
N LEU A 101 15.07 -2.13 -8.55
CA LEU A 101 14.71 -2.72 -9.83
C LEU A 101 15.96 -3.33 -10.50
N PRO A 102 15.85 -4.50 -11.18
CA PRO A 102 16.98 -5.12 -11.89
C PRO A 102 17.60 -4.22 -12.96
N GLY A 103 16.81 -3.27 -13.46
CA GLY A 103 17.28 -2.20 -14.34
C GLY A 103 16.30 -1.02 -14.33
N PRO A 104 16.74 0.16 -14.78
CA PRO A 104 15.90 1.35 -14.83
C PRO A 104 14.69 1.13 -15.76
N LEU A 105 13.47 1.37 -15.27
CA LEU A 105 12.24 1.21 -16.06
C LEU A 105 11.70 2.57 -16.53
N PRO A 106 11.55 2.82 -17.85
CA PRO A 106 11.03 4.09 -18.35
C PRO A 106 9.57 4.26 -17.97
N LEU A 107 9.22 5.44 -17.45
CA LEU A 107 7.83 5.79 -17.15
C LEU A 107 7.17 6.39 -18.38
N LEU A 108 5.93 5.99 -18.63
CA LEU A 108 5.12 6.51 -19.72
C LEU A 108 4.30 7.72 -19.26
N ASP A 109 4.06 8.66 -20.17
CA ASP A 109 3.11 9.74 -19.99
C ASP A 109 1.66 9.26 -20.28
N GLY A 110 0.69 10.17 -20.17
CA GLY A 110 -0.71 9.86 -20.44
C GLY A 110 -1.03 9.47 -21.89
N ASN A 111 -0.07 9.61 -22.82
CA ASN A 111 -0.18 9.21 -24.22
C ASN A 111 0.64 7.94 -24.52
N GLU A 112 1.03 7.20 -23.47
CA GLU A 112 1.84 5.98 -23.56
C GLU A 112 3.24 6.21 -24.15
N GLN A 113 3.74 7.45 -24.13
CA GLN A 113 5.08 7.80 -24.63
C GLN A 113 6.08 7.89 -23.48
N PRO A 114 7.38 7.61 -23.69
CA PRO A 114 8.38 7.78 -22.65
C PRO A 114 8.42 9.22 -22.13
N SER A 115 8.13 9.39 -20.84
CA SER A 115 8.07 10.69 -20.16
C SER A 115 9.45 11.34 -19.93
N GLY A 116 10.53 10.61 -20.21
CA GLY A 116 11.90 11.00 -19.85
C GLY A 116 12.24 10.78 -18.37
N LEU A 117 11.32 10.22 -17.58
CA LEU A 117 11.56 9.72 -16.23
C LEU A 117 11.81 8.22 -16.27
N THR A 118 12.68 7.76 -15.38
CA THR A 118 13.04 6.35 -15.25
C THR A 118 12.97 5.94 -13.78
N ALA A 119 12.18 4.93 -13.49
CA ALA A 119 12.07 4.32 -12.16
C ALA A 119 13.32 3.50 -11.82
N LEU A 120 13.85 3.69 -10.61
CA LEU A 120 15.01 2.97 -10.09
C LEU A 120 14.64 2.06 -8.92
N GLU A 121 13.80 2.57 -8.02
CA GLU A 121 13.44 1.89 -6.78
C GLU A 121 11.94 2.05 -6.51
N LEU A 122 11.32 1.03 -5.92
CA LEU A 122 9.91 1.06 -5.53
C LEU A 122 9.74 0.87 -4.02
N SER A 123 8.76 1.53 -3.42
CA SER A 123 8.26 1.24 -2.08
C SER A 123 6.74 1.21 -2.08
N ASN A 124 6.14 0.78 -0.97
CA ASN A 124 4.67 0.80 -0.82
C ASN A 124 4.07 2.21 -0.90
N ASN A 125 4.86 3.25 -0.62
CA ASN A 125 4.38 4.64 -0.53
C ASN A 125 4.95 5.53 -1.64
N GLY A 126 5.70 4.98 -2.61
CA GLY A 126 6.27 5.77 -3.69
C GLY A 126 7.37 5.08 -4.48
N MET A 127 8.09 5.87 -5.27
CA MET A 127 9.11 5.38 -6.21
C MET A 127 10.24 6.40 -6.33
N LEU A 128 11.48 5.92 -6.46
CA LEU A 128 12.60 6.74 -6.88
C LEU A 128 12.61 6.85 -8.39
N VAL A 129 12.54 8.08 -8.89
CA VAL A 129 12.64 8.37 -10.32
C VAL A 129 13.88 9.20 -10.60
N GLN A 130 14.56 8.86 -11.68
CA GLN A 130 15.64 9.65 -12.27
C GLN A 130 15.12 10.33 -13.54
N TYR A 131 15.45 11.60 -13.71
CA TYR A 131 15.16 12.33 -14.93
C TYR A 131 16.35 12.27 -15.88
N ALA A 132 16.11 11.85 -17.12
CA ALA A 132 17.17 11.58 -18.10
C ALA A 132 17.80 12.84 -18.73
N LYS A 133 17.27 14.04 -18.46
CA LYS A 133 17.83 15.31 -18.97
C LYS A 133 18.78 15.93 -17.95
N ALA A 134 19.99 16.28 -18.39
CA ALA A 134 20.94 17.08 -17.61
C ALA A 134 20.37 18.49 -17.38
N GLY A 135 19.74 18.68 -16.23
CA GLY A 135 19.14 19.93 -15.80
C GLY A 135 18.52 19.72 -14.43
N THR A 136 18.72 20.66 -13.51
CA THR A 136 18.29 20.58 -12.11
C THR A 136 16.82 20.19 -12.04
N PRO A 137 16.43 19.10 -11.35
CA PRO A 137 15.02 18.81 -11.12
C PRO A 137 14.44 19.99 -10.33
N ALA A 138 13.27 20.48 -10.74
CA ALA A 138 12.55 21.48 -9.97
C ALA A 138 12.35 20.91 -8.55
N ARG A 139 12.89 21.60 -7.54
CA ARG A 139 12.62 21.29 -6.14
C ARG A 139 11.11 21.41 -5.94
N THR A 140 10.39 20.30 -5.95
CA THR A 140 9.09 20.26 -5.27
C THR A 140 9.40 20.18 -3.78
N SER A 141 9.63 21.35 -3.20
CA SER A 141 9.51 21.58 -1.76
C SER A 141 8.09 21.18 -1.37
N CYS A 142 7.94 20.01 -0.76
CA CYS A 142 6.75 19.70 0.02
C CYS A 142 6.74 20.60 1.27
N CYS A 143 5.54 21.03 1.62
CA CYS A 143 5.21 22.21 2.39
C CYS A 143 5.57 22.14 3.89
N ASN A 144 5.67 23.35 4.47
CA ASN A 144 5.67 23.66 5.90
C ASN A 144 4.53 22.98 6.67
#